data_AF-A0A9E4ZGV5-F1
#
_entry.id   AF-A0A9E4ZGV5-F1
#
_cell.length_a   1.000
_cell.length_b   1.000
_cell.length_c   1.000
_cell.angle_alpha   90.00
_cell.angle_beta   90.00
_cell.angle_gamma   90.00
#
_symmetry.space_group_name_H-M   'P 1'
#
loop_
_entity.id
_entity.type
_entity.pdbx_description
1 polymer ?
#
loop_
_entity_poly.entity_id
_entity_poly.type
_entity_poly.pdbx_seq_one_letter_code
_entity_poly.pdbx_strand_id
1 'polypeptide(L)' 'MIFVQAQFSTQSAEAIASAIGGEVVTVDPLAKDYIDNLDTITEAFSQGITKE' A
#
# COMPACT_ATOMS: atom_id res chain seq x y z
N MET A 1 -5.75 -0.44 6.59
CA MET A 1 -4.83 -0.12 5.48
C MET A 1 -5.14 -1.07 4.32
N ILE A 2 -5.18 -0.56 3.08
CA ILE A 2 -5.46 -1.34 1.86
C ILE A 2 -4.26 -1.21 0.93
N PHE A 3 -3.69 -2.35 0.52
CA PHE A 3 -2.52 -2.38 -0.37
C PHE A 3 -2.97 -2.64 -1.81
N VAL A 4 -2.46 -1.86 -2.76
CA VAL A 4 -2.75 -1.99 -4.19
C VAL A 4 -1.49 -1.89 -5.03
N GLN A 5 -1.48 -2.54 -6.19
CA GLN A 5 -0.37 -2.45 -7.13
C GLN A 5 -0.48 -1.19 -7.99
N ALA A 6 0.64 -0.50 -8.21
CA ALA A 6 0.70 0.75 -9.00
C ALA A 6 0.22 0.59 -10.46
N GLN A 7 0.26 -0.63 -11.00
CA GLN A 7 -0.15 -0.93 -12.38
C GLN A 7 -1.67 -1.03 -12.55
N PHE A 8 -2.45 -1.04 -11.47
CA PHE A 8 -3.90 -1.13 -11.50
C PHE A 8 -4.55 0.14 -10.95
N SER A 9 -5.81 0.36 -11.35
CA SER A 9 -6.59 1.50 -10.86
C SER A 9 -6.79 1.43 -9.34
N THR A 10 -6.51 2.55 -8.64
CA THR A 10 -6.68 2.69 -7.18
C THR A 10 -8.10 3.06 -6.77
N GLN A 11 -8.97 3.39 -7.73
CA GLN A 11 -10.29 4.00 -7.49
C GLN A 11 -11.18 3.17 -6.55
N SER A 12 -11.21 1.85 -6.73
CA SER A 12 -11.99 0.94 -5.87
C SER A 12 -11.40 0.85 -4.46
N ALA A 13 -10.07 0.85 -4.33
CA ALA A 13 -9.41 0.81 -3.03
C ALA A 13 -9.58 2.12 -2.26
N GLU A 14 -9.53 3.26 -2.93
CA GLU A 14 -9.82 4.57 -2.36
C GLU A 14 -11.26 4.65 -1.83
N ALA A 15 -12.24 4.14 -2.59
CA ALA A 15 -13.63 4.10 -2.16
C ALA A 15 -13.82 3.25 -0.89
N ILE A 16 -13.19 2.08 -0.82
CA ILE A 16 -13.26 1.20 0.35
C ILE A 16 -12.54 1.83 1.55
N ALA A 17 -11.33 2.36 1.33
CA ALA A 17 -10.54 3.01 2.38
C ALA A 17 -11.29 4.18 3.01
N SER A 18 -11.91 5.04 2.20
CA SER A 18 -12.74 6.14 2.68
C SER A 18 -13.92 5.66 3.52
N ALA A 19 -14.59 4.58 3.11
CA ALA A 19 -15.74 4.02 3.83
C ALA A 19 -15.37 3.44 5.20
N ILE A 20 -14.14 2.94 5.37
CA ILE A 20 -13.68 2.31 6.62
C ILE A 20 -12.74 3.20 7.46
N GLY A 21 -12.52 4.45 7.04
CA GLY A 21 -11.51 5.33 7.65
C GLY A 21 -10.09 4.78 7.54
N GLY A 22 -9.82 3.98 6.51
CA GLY A 22 -8.54 3.38 6.21
C GLY A 22 -7.70 4.22 5.25
N GLU A 23 -6.46 3.77 5.05
CA GLU A 23 -5.47 4.38 4.14
C GLU A 23 -5.13 3.41 3.00
N VAL A 24 -4.93 3.94 1.80
CA VAL A 24 -4.47 3.18 0.62
C VAL A 24 -2.97 3.33 0.48
N VAL A 25 -2.26 2.22 0.38
CA VAL A 25 -0.82 2.18 0.12
C VAL A 25 -0.58 1.51 -1.23
N THR A 26 0.07 2.24 -2.13
CA THR A 26 0.50 1.73 -3.44
C THR A 26 1.83 1.00 -3.34
N VAL A 27 1.92 -0.13 -4.03
CA VAL A 27 3.08 -1.02 -4.08
C VAL A 27 3.51 -1.17 -5.53
N ASP A 28 4.77 -0.87 -5.85
CA ASP A 28 5.28 -0.96 -7.23
C ASP A 28 6.25 -2.16 -7.40
N PRO A 29 5.77 -3.34 -7.85
CA PRO A 29 6.62 -4.50 -8.07
C PRO A 29 7.61 -4.35 -9.26
N LEU A 30 7.49 -3.28 -10.06
CA LEU A 30 8.35 -2.98 -11.20
C LEU A 30 9.27 -1.78 -10.94
N ALA A 31 9.36 -1.32 -9.68
CA ALA A 31 10.30 -0.27 -9.29
C ALA A 31 11.72 -0.63 -9.74
N LYS A 32 12.39 0.33 -10.38
CA LYS A 32 13.77 0.17 -10.87
C LYS A 32 14.72 -0.26 -9.75
N ASP A 33 14.49 0.28 -8.55
CA ASP A 33 15.20 -0.06 -7.32
C ASP A 33 14.34 -1.04 -6.49
N TYR A 34 14.35 -2.30 -6.93
CA TYR A 34 13.48 -3.35 -6.40
C TYR A 34 13.64 -3.58 -4.88
N ILE A 35 14.87 -3.54 -4.36
CA ILE A 35 15.17 -3.79 -2.95
C ILE A 35 14.65 -2.64 -2.06
N ASP A 36 14.96 -1.39 -2.40
CA ASP A 36 14.49 -0.21 -1.64
C ASP A 36 12.96 -0.14 -1.62
N ASN A 37 12.31 -0.55 -2.72
CA ASN A 37 10.86 -0.67 -2.78
C ASN A 37 10.33 -1.79 -1.88
N LEU A 38 11.00 -2.96 -1.81
CA LEU A 38 10.63 -4.02 -0.87
C LEU A 38 10.78 -3.57 0.60
N ASP A 39 11.81 -2.79 0.93
CA ASP A 39 11.97 -2.22 2.26
C ASP A 39 10.82 -1.25 2.58
N THR A 40 10.49 -0.35 1.65
CA THR A 40 9.35 0.58 1.77
C THR A 40 8.02 -0.17 2.01
N ILE A 41 7.80 -1.25 1.26
CA ILE A 41 6.61 -2.10 1.40
C ILE A 41 6.60 -2.77 2.78
N THR A 42 7.73 -3.31 3.22
CA THR A 42 7.87 -3.99 4.52
C THR A 42 7.62 -3.03 5.67
N GLU A 43 8.07 -1.78 5.55
CA GLU A 43 7.82 -0.73 6.52
C GLU A 43 6.32 -0.39 6.60
N ALA A 44 5.65 -0.23 5.45
CA ALA A 44 4.22 0.02 5.39
C ALA A 44 3.39 -1.12 6.01
N PHE A 45 3.76 -2.38 5.74
CA PHE A 45 3.13 -3.53 6.38
C PHE A 45 3.36 -3.54 7.90
N SER A 46 4.59 -3.26 8.35
CA SER A 46 4.93 -3.23 9.78
C SER A 46 4.12 -2.16 10.53
N GLN A 47 3.98 -0.96 9.95
CA GLN A 47 3.16 0.11 10.51
C GLN A 47 1.67 -0.29 10.56
N GLY A 48 1.16 -0.95 9.51
CA GLY A 48 -0.23 -1.41 9.45
C GLY A 48 -0.56 -2.51 10.46
N ILE A 49 0.42 -3.35 10.83
CA ILE A 49 0.25 -4.44 11.79
C ILE A 49 0.46 -3.96 13.25
N THR A 50 1.31 -2.95 13.48
CA THR A 50 1.70 -2.51 14.84
C THR A 50 0.83 -1.37 15.38
N LYS A 51 0.01 -0.71 14.55
CA LYS A 51 -1.02 0.23 15.03
C LYS A 51 -2.11 -0.54 15.78
N GLU A 52 -1.94 -0.70 17.10
CA GLU A 52 -3.02 -0.99 18.06
C GLU A 52 -3.87 0.26 18.35
#